data_AF-S0K8D7-F1
#
_entry.id   AF-S0K8D7-F1
#
_cell.length_a   1.000
_cell.length_b   1.000
_cell.length_c   1.000
_cell.angle_alpha   90.00
_cell.angle_beta   90.00
_cell.angle_gamma   90.00
#
_symmetry.space_group_name_H-M   'P 1'
#
loop_
_entity.id
_entity.type
_entity.pdbx_description
1 polymer ?
#
loop_
_entity_poly.entity_id
_entity_poly.type
_entity_poly.pdbx_seq_one_letter_code
_entity_poly.pdbx_strand_id
1 'polypeptide(L)' 'MIGWVLVGATIITYGSNFLAYRYLKKRRSDWFEKIALYFGVNMSVLFADGIFLFIAKLVEEGILLIE' A
#
# COMPACT_ATOMS: atom_id res chain seq x y z
N MET A 1 -11.95 4.38 -13.95
CA MET A 1 -10.72 4.87 -13.28
C MET A 1 -10.52 4.24 -11.91
N ILE A 2 -11.51 4.32 -11.01
CA ILE A 2 -11.51 3.72 -9.66
C ILE A 2 -11.15 2.22 -9.63
N GLY A 3 -11.61 1.42 -10.60
CA GLY A 3 -11.27 -0.01 -10.66
C GLY A 3 -9.76 -0.28 -10.76
N TRP A 4 -9.02 0.52 -11.52
CA TRP A 4 -7.56 0.37 -11.65
C TRP A 4 -6.81 0.79 -10.39
N VAL A 5 -7.31 1.83 -9.71
CA VAL A 5 -6.78 2.28 -8.42
C VAL A 5 -6.94 1.19 -7.36
N LEU A 6 -8.11 0.56 -7.30
CA LEU A 6 -8.38 -0.56 -6.38
C LEU A 6 -7.51 -1.78 -6.67
N VAL A 7 -7.30 -2.13 -7.95
CA VAL A 7 -6.40 -3.22 -8.35
C VAL A 7 -4.96 -2.89 -7.93
N GLY A 8 -4.48 -1.67 -8.16
CA GLY A 8 -3.15 -1.22 -7.75
C GLY A 8 -2.94 -1.28 -6.23
N ALA A 9 -3.89 -0.75 -5.46
CA ALA A 9 -3.87 -0.79 -3.99
C ALA A 9 -3.89 -2.23 -3.45
N THR A 10 -4.68 -3.11 -4.09
CA THR A 10 -4.74 -4.54 -3.75
C THR A 10 -3.39 -5.21 -3.98
N ILE A 11 -2.76 -4.98 -5.14
CA ILE A 11 -1.43 -5.54 -5.46
C ILE A 11 -0.39 -5.07 -4.44
N ILE A 12 -0.39 -3.78 -4.08
CA ILE A 12 0.57 -3.22 -3.12
C ILE A 12 0.35 -3.80 -1.72
N THR A 13 -0.90 -3.89 -1.27
CA THR A 13 -1.24 -4.45 0.04
C THR A 13 -0.82 -5.91 0.15
N TYR A 14 -1.25 -6.77 -0.76
CA TYR A 14 -0.95 -8.19 -0.72
C TYR A 14 0.52 -8.48 -1.06
N GLY A 15 1.10 -7.74 -2.00
CA GLY A 15 2.51 -7.85 -2.36
C GLY A 15 3.44 -7.50 -1.19
N SER A 16 3.17 -6.39 -0.50
CA SER A 16 3.96 -5.98 0.67
C SER A 16 3.86 -6.99 1.82
N ASN A 17 2.65 -7.49 2.09
CA ASN A 17 2.44 -8.55 3.09
C ASN A 17 3.14 -9.86 2.71
N PHE A 18 3.13 -10.24 1.44
CA PHE A 18 3.86 -11.42 0.95
C PHE A 18 5.38 -11.27 1.10
N LEU A 19 5.92 -10.10 0.77
CA LEU A 19 7.35 -9.81 0.94
C LEU A 19 7.75 -9.82 2.42
N ALA A 20 6.93 -9.24 3.30
CA ALA A 20 7.13 -9.27 4.74
C ALA A 20 7.17 -10.71 5.27
N TYR A 21 6.20 -11.53 4.86
CA TYR A 21 6.18 -12.96 5.19
C TYR A 21 7.42 -13.70 4.70
N ARG A 22 7.83 -13.47 3.44
CA ARG A 22 9.03 -14.11 2.86
C ARG A 22 10.31 -13.70 3.57
N TYR A 23 10.42 -12.43 3.97
CA TYR A 23 11.55 -11.91 4.73
C TYR A 23 11.65 -12.60 6.10
N LEU A 24 10.55 -12.63 6.87
CA LEU A 24 10.49 -13.28 8.18
C LEU A 24 10.68 -14.79 8.11
N LYS A 25 10.30 -15.44 7.00
CA LYS A 25 10.52 -16.88 6.82
C LYS A 25 11.99 -17.23 6.58
N LYS A 26 12.74 -16.33 5.94
CA LYS A 26 14.17 -16.55 5.62
C LYS A 26 15.11 -16.21 6.76
N ARG A 27 14.69 -15.37 7.72
CA ARG A 27 15.52 -14.95 8.86
C ARG A 27 14.95 -15.46 10.18
N ARG A 28 15.83 -15.87 11.08
CA ARG A 28 15.47 -16.03 12.49
C ARG A 28 15.31 -14.63 13.07
N SER A 29 14.07 -14.20 13.23
CA SER A 29 13.72 -12.83 13.60
C SER A 29 13.06 -12.82 14.98
N ASP A 30 13.52 -11.92 15.84
CA ASP A 30 12.98 -11.75 17.19
C ASP A 30 11.61 -11.09 17.16
N TRP A 31 10.88 -11.19 18.28
CA TRP A 31 9.52 -10.67 18.39
C TRP A 31 9.45 -9.17 18.04
N PHE A 32 10.42 -8.38 18.49
CA PHE A 32 10.48 -6.94 18.22
C PHE A 32 10.67 -6.62 16.73
N GLU A 33 11.53 -7.36 16.02
CA GLU A 33 11.74 -7.17 14.58
C GLU A 33 10.48 -7.54 13.79
N LYS A 34 9.75 -8.60 14.20
CA LYS A 34 8.46 -8.95 13.60
C LYS A 34 7.42 -7.84 13.76
N ILE A 35 7.26 -7.31 14.97
CA ILE A 35 6.32 -6.19 15.23
C ILE A 35 6.73 -4.97 14.40
N ALA A 36 8.01 -4.59 14.43
CA ALA A 36 8.51 -3.44 13.69
C ALA A 36 8.27 -3.59 12.19
N LEU A 37 8.50 -4.79 11.63
CA LEU A 37 8.24 -5.07 10.23
C LEU A 37 6.76 -4.95 9.89
N TYR A 38 5.87 -5.55 10.69
CA TYR A 38 4.44 -5.47 10.44
C TYR A 38 3.91 -4.03 10.54
N PHE A 39 4.38 -3.26 11.53
CA PHE A 39 4.05 -1.84 11.63
C PHE A 39 4.57 -1.04 10.44
N GLY A 40 5.83 -1.25 10.04
CA GLY A 40 6.44 -0.56 8.91
C GLY A 40 5.71 -0.85 7.60
N VAL A 41 5.35 -2.11 7.35
CA VAL A 41 4.58 -2.52 6.18
C VAL A 41 3.19 -1.92 6.20
N ASN A 42 2.48 -1.98 7.34
CA ASN A 42 1.13 -1.45 7.46
C ASN A 42 1.09 0.08 7.24
N MET A 43 2.02 0.82 7.85
CA MET A 43 2.16 2.27 7.67
C MET A 43 2.51 2.63 6.21
N SER A 44 3.37 1.84 5.56
CA SER A 44 3.73 2.07 4.15
C SER A 44 2.56 1.83 3.20
N VAL A 45 1.75 0.79 3.47
CA VAL A 45 0.52 0.51 2.72
C VAL A 45 -0.51 1.63 2.91
N LEU A 46 -0.75 2.07 4.16
CA LEU A 46 -1.64 3.20 4.45
C LEU A 46 -1.20 4.49 3.74
N PHE A 47 0.11 4.75 3.69
CA PHE A 47 0.65 5.90 2.97
C PHE A 47 0.42 5.79 1.45
N ALA A 48 0.65 4.61 0.88
CA ALA A 48 0.37 4.35 -0.54
C ALA A 48 -1.12 4.52 -0.86
N ASP A 49 -2.01 4.01 -0.02
CA ASP A 49 -3.46 4.21 -0.16
C ASP A 49 -3.85 5.70 -0.15
N GLY A 50 -3.21 6.49 0.73
CA GLY A 50 -3.38 7.94 0.74
C GLY A 50 -2.95 8.61 -0.57
N ILE A 51 -1.84 8.19 -1.16
CA ILE A 51 -1.39 8.68 -2.48
C ILE A 51 -2.39 8.31 -3.57
N PHE A 52 -2.87 7.06 -3.59
CA PHE A 52 -3.84 6.61 -4.58
C PHE A 52 -5.14 7.41 -4.52
N LEU A 53 -5.66 7.65 -3.32
CA LEU A 53 -6.85 8.47 -3.11
C LEU A 53 -6.61 9.93 -3.52
N PHE A 54 -5.46 10.48 -3.18
CA PHE A 54 -5.10 11.85 -3.55
C PHE A 54 -5.02 12.02 -5.08
N ILE A 55 -4.35 11.12 -5.79
CA ILE A 55 -4.26 11.15 -7.25
C ILE A 55 -5.65 10.93 -7.88
N ALA A 56 -6.43 9.96 -7.38
CA ALA A 56 -7.77 9.71 -7.88
C ALA A 56 -8.64 10.97 -7.79
N LYS A 57 -8.57 11.67 -6.65
CA LYS A 57 -9.29 12.93 -6.43
C LYS A 57 -8.80 14.05 -7.34
N LEU A 58 -7.48 14.21 -7.51
CA LEU A 58 -6.93 15.22 -8.42
C LEU A 58 -7.38 15.02 -9.87
N VAL A 59 -7.45 13.78 -10.33
CA VAL A 59 -7.90 13.48 -11.68
C VAL A 59 -9.41 13.70 -11.81
N GLU A 60 -10.20 13.35 -10.79
CA GLU A 60 -11.64 13.62 -10.76
C GLU A 60 -11.95 15.12 -10.81
N GLU A 61 -11.33 15.93 -9.94
CA GLU A 61 -11.52 17.39 -9.93
C GLU A 61 -10.92 18.07 -11.16
N GLY A 62 -9.79 17.57 -11.69
CA GLY A 62 -9.14 18.10 -12.89
C GLY A 62 -9.92 17.85 -14.18
N ILE A 63 -10.63 16.72 -14.28
CA ILE A 63 -11.54 16.44 -15.41
C ILE A 63 -12.75 17.38 -15.36
N LEU A 64 -13.27 17.66 -14.17
CA LEU A 64 -14.46 18.50 -13.97
C LEU A 64 -14.23 19.99 -14.33
N LEU A 65 -12.98 20.42 -14.49
CA LEU A 65 -12.61 21.77 -14.94
C LEU A 65 -12.43 21.89 -16.47
N ILE A 66 -12.36 20.76 -17.17
CA ILE A 66 -12.16 20.69 -18.63
C ILE A 66 -13.50 20.45 -19.36
N GLU A 67 -14.52 19.99 -18.63
CA GLU A 67 -15.92 19.87 -19.06
C GLU A 67 -16.71 21.17 -18.79
#